data_AF-A0A8T8HXQ7-F1
#
_entry.id   AF-A0A8T8HXQ7-F1
#
_cell.length_a   1.000
_cell.length_b   1.000
_cell.length_c   1.000
_cell.angle_alpha   90.00
_cell.angle_beta   90.00
_cell.angle_gamma   90.00
#
_symmetry.space_group_name_H-M   'P 1'
#
loop_
_entity.id
_entity.type
_entity.pdbx_description
1 polymer ?
#
loop_
_entity_poly.entity_id
_entity_poly.type
_entity_poly.pdbx_seq_one_letter_code
_entity_poly.pdbx_strand_id
1 'polypeptide(L)'
;AAVDSMASRRIAHYEYGNGENFRGWHTGAGMLCWWGDRGQYSDGFWPTVDPYLLPGTTASPKPLAEGEGGDYALPVAPADWVGGTTDGVFAAVGLHLHGLSSSLTARKSWFFAEDAVVCLGAGVHCKDGTTVRTVVDNRNLGERGVAVLTVDGVAQPAGFPWAASLTNPRWAHLHGHGGYLFPDDKTVRAQREERTGRWRDINVNGSTEPVTRRYQTLWFDHGATQAKDAYRYVLLPGATAERTRARAADLADWLTVLDNTEQVQGVALPEIGVTAVNFWTAGATAPLTATAPCSVLARICSDGTAALCVAAPTRDVRSLTVTWRRPVAAVLSAPPTVVATRTGQSLSVDFGDLSGTAGATQVLRVRL
;
A
#
# COMPACT_ATOMS: atom_id res chain seq x y z
N ALA A 1 -2.89 -14.41 -1.79
CA ALA A 1 -2.47 -13.65 -0.57
C ALA A 1 -1.77 -12.38 -0.99
N ALA A 2 -1.82 -11.34 -0.17
CA ALA A 2 -1.05 -10.10 -0.35
C ALA A 2 -0.45 -9.67 0.99
N VAL A 3 0.75 -9.12 0.97
CA VAL A 3 1.54 -8.69 2.15
C VAL A 3 2.21 -7.37 1.80
N ASP A 4 2.14 -6.41 2.72
CA ASP A 4 2.86 -5.15 2.63
C ASP A 4 4.07 -5.13 3.59
N SER A 5 5.20 -4.62 3.12
CA SER A 5 6.46 -4.52 3.86
C SER A 5 6.85 -3.06 4.06
N MET A 6 6.94 -2.65 5.33
CA MET A 6 7.12 -1.26 5.74
C MET A 6 8.27 -1.09 6.73
N ALA A 7 8.90 0.09 6.68
CA ALA A 7 9.94 0.54 7.60
C ALA A 7 9.47 1.74 8.43
N SER A 8 10.08 1.93 9.61
CA SER A 8 9.74 3.00 10.56
C SER A 8 10.94 3.33 11.44
N ARG A 9 10.79 4.23 12.43
CA ARG A 9 11.83 4.41 13.45
C ARG A 9 12.12 3.16 14.28
N ARG A 10 11.22 2.16 14.21
CA ARG A 10 11.26 0.92 14.98
C ARG A 10 11.78 -0.27 14.17
N ILE A 11 11.80 -0.17 12.83
CA ILE A 11 12.11 -1.27 11.90
C ILE A 11 12.86 -0.68 10.71
N ALA A 12 14.04 -1.21 10.42
CA ALA A 12 14.90 -0.71 9.34
C ALA A 12 14.25 -0.82 7.95
N HIS A 13 14.74 -0.02 7.01
CA HIS A 13 14.39 -0.10 5.59
C HIS A 13 14.64 -1.51 5.01
N TYR A 14 15.78 -2.08 5.41
CA TYR A 14 16.26 -3.40 5.02
C TYR A 14 17.45 -3.75 5.93
N GLU A 15 17.96 -4.98 5.82
CA GLU A 15 19.22 -5.40 6.43
C GLU A 15 20.22 -5.74 5.32
N TYR A 16 21.44 -5.20 5.46
CA TYR A 16 22.58 -5.47 4.59
C TYR A 16 23.77 -5.87 5.47
N GLY A 17 24.39 -7.04 5.26
CA GLY A 17 25.50 -7.44 6.11
C GLY A 17 26.12 -8.74 5.66
N ASN A 18 27.33 -9.05 6.14
CA ASN A 18 28.08 -10.28 5.77
C ASN A 18 28.24 -10.49 4.25
N GLY A 19 28.18 -9.40 3.47
CA GLY A 19 28.19 -9.46 2.01
C GLY A 19 26.88 -9.94 1.39
N GLU A 20 25.74 -9.79 2.05
CA GLU A 20 24.42 -10.21 1.58
C GLU A 20 23.46 -9.01 1.45
N ASN A 21 22.54 -9.08 0.47
CA ASN A 21 21.48 -8.11 0.23
C ASN A 21 21.95 -6.69 -0.16
N PHE A 22 22.97 -6.61 -1.03
CA PHE A 22 23.59 -5.36 -1.47
C PHE A 22 22.61 -4.27 -1.96
N ARG A 23 21.43 -4.68 -2.47
CA ARG A 23 20.46 -3.83 -3.17
C ARG A 23 19.05 -3.89 -2.59
N GLY A 24 18.92 -4.25 -1.31
CA GLY A 24 17.63 -4.35 -0.61
C GLY A 24 16.97 -3.01 -0.26
N TRP A 25 17.51 -1.88 -0.71
CA TRP A 25 17.19 -0.51 -0.28
C TRP A 25 15.70 -0.18 -0.12
N HIS A 26 14.86 -0.70 -1.00
CA HIS A 26 13.44 -0.35 -1.08
C HIS A 26 12.49 -1.49 -0.64
N THR A 27 12.99 -2.60 -0.10
CA THR A 27 12.14 -3.74 0.31
C THR A 27 11.20 -3.41 1.48
N GLY A 28 11.53 -2.41 2.30
CA GLY A 28 10.66 -1.87 3.36
C GLY A 28 9.96 -0.56 3.00
N ALA A 29 9.99 -0.13 1.73
CA ALA A 29 9.41 1.16 1.30
C ALA A 29 7.91 1.06 0.92
N GLY A 30 7.16 0.18 1.58
CA GLY A 30 5.78 -0.16 1.20
C GLY A 30 5.74 -1.12 0.01
N MET A 31 6.58 -2.17 0.06
CA MET A 31 6.60 -3.18 -0.99
C MET A 31 5.38 -4.10 -0.83
N LEU A 32 4.50 -4.08 -1.82
CA LEU A 32 3.28 -4.88 -1.85
C LEU A 32 3.52 -6.18 -2.62
N CYS A 33 3.81 -7.24 -1.88
CA CYS A 33 3.96 -8.59 -2.41
C CYS A 33 2.61 -9.29 -2.51
N TRP A 34 2.35 -10.02 -3.59
CA TRP A 34 1.14 -10.82 -3.72
C TRP A 34 1.34 -12.05 -4.60
N TRP A 35 0.57 -13.10 -4.31
CA TRP A 35 0.71 -14.42 -4.92
C TRP A 35 -0.55 -14.80 -5.70
N GLY A 36 -0.36 -15.03 -6.99
CA GLY A 36 -1.27 -15.80 -7.85
C GLY A 36 -0.77 -17.23 -8.06
N ASP A 37 0.56 -17.42 -8.10
CA ASP A 37 1.26 -18.71 -8.09
C ASP A 37 2.35 -18.75 -6.99
N ARG A 38 3.03 -19.88 -6.84
CA ARG A 38 4.10 -20.07 -5.83
C ARG A 38 5.50 -19.66 -6.29
N GLY A 39 5.71 -19.33 -7.57
CA GLY A 39 7.03 -19.08 -8.17
C GLY A 39 7.46 -17.61 -8.22
N GLN A 40 6.51 -16.68 -8.09
CA GLN A 40 6.69 -15.24 -8.31
C GLN A 40 7.97 -14.62 -7.72
N TYR A 41 8.34 -14.97 -6.49
CA TYR A 41 9.48 -14.39 -5.75
C TYR A 41 10.63 -15.37 -5.52
N SER A 42 10.55 -16.59 -6.09
CA SER A 42 11.57 -17.64 -5.95
C SER A 42 12.29 -17.95 -7.26
N ASP A 43 11.62 -17.78 -8.41
CA ASP A 43 12.17 -18.09 -9.73
C ASP A 43 13.09 -16.97 -10.26
N GLY A 44 14.28 -16.82 -9.68
CA GLY A 44 15.28 -15.84 -10.13
C GLY A 44 14.87 -14.38 -9.93
N PHE A 45 13.82 -14.10 -9.17
CA PHE A 45 13.28 -12.75 -8.98
C PHE A 45 14.31 -11.78 -8.41
N TRP A 46 14.91 -12.11 -7.26
CA TRP A 46 15.82 -11.21 -6.54
C TRP A 46 17.08 -10.80 -7.32
N PRO A 47 17.80 -11.71 -8.01
CA PRO A 47 18.96 -11.31 -8.80
C PRO A 47 18.63 -10.59 -10.10
N THR A 48 17.37 -10.56 -10.55
CA THR A 48 16.99 -10.00 -11.87
C THR A 48 15.97 -8.86 -11.83
N VAL A 49 15.29 -8.64 -10.70
CA VAL A 49 14.35 -7.51 -10.54
C VAL A 49 15.12 -6.19 -10.49
N ASP A 50 14.57 -5.15 -11.09
CA ASP A 50 15.07 -3.78 -10.87
C ASP A 50 14.75 -3.36 -9.42
N PRO A 51 15.77 -3.17 -8.55
CA PRO A 51 15.58 -2.82 -7.15
C PRO A 51 14.95 -1.43 -6.96
N TYR A 52 14.95 -0.57 -7.97
CA TYR A 52 14.27 0.74 -7.95
C TYR A 52 12.79 0.66 -8.32
N LEU A 53 12.33 -0.49 -8.81
CA LEU A 53 10.95 -0.70 -9.28
C LEU A 53 10.28 -1.86 -8.53
N LEU A 54 10.47 -1.97 -7.22
CA LEU A 54 9.79 -3.00 -6.42
C LEU A 54 8.28 -2.72 -6.32
N PRO A 55 7.41 -3.75 -6.42
CA PRO A 55 5.96 -3.57 -6.50
C PRO A 55 5.41 -2.85 -5.28
N GLY A 56 4.49 -1.90 -5.49
CA GLY A 56 3.84 -1.11 -4.43
C GLY A 56 4.66 0.08 -3.91
N THR A 57 5.98 0.09 -4.11
CA THR A 57 6.86 1.12 -3.56
C THR A 57 6.66 2.48 -4.22
N THR A 58 6.97 3.55 -3.48
CA THR A 58 7.22 4.88 -4.05
C THR A 58 8.69 5.19 -3.80
N ALA A 59 9.48 5.38 -4.84
CA ALA A 59 10.93 5.53 -4.73
C ALA A 59 11.49 6.62 -5.65
N SER A 60 12.52 7.30 -5.16
CA SER A 60 13.37 8.16 -5.99
C SER A 60 14.35 7.25 -6.76
N PRO A 61 14.50 7.41 -8.08
CA PRO A 61 15.50 6.65 -8.85
C PRO A 61 16.92 7.22 -8.67
N LYS A 62 17.17 7.97 -7.59
CA LYS A 62 18.51 8.45 -7.23
C LYS A 62 19.44 7.24 -7.07
N PRO A 63 20.63 7.23 -7.70
CA PRO A 63 21.60 6.16 -7.48
C PRO A 63 21.97 6.01 -6.01
N LEU A 64 22.02 4.77 -5.53
CA LEU A 64 22.39 4.38 -4.16
C LEU A 64 23.60 3.45 -4.25
N ALA A 65 24.52 3.58 -3.30
CA ALA A 65 25.63 2.63 -3.20
C ALA A 65 25.13 1.25 -2.72
N GLU A 66 25.87 0.19 -3.03
CA GLU A 66 25.61 -1.11 -2.41
C GLU A 66 25.73 -0.98 -0.88
N GLY A 67 24.73 -1.47 -0.15
CA GLY A 67 24.69 -1.31 1.31
C GLY A 67 24.40 0.12 1.81
N GLU A 68 23.89 1.01 0.95
CA GLU A 68 23.51 2.38 1.32
C GLU A 68 22.68 2.44 2.61
N GLY A 69 23.00 3.38 3.50
CA GLY A 69 22.37 3.52 4.81
C GLY A 69 23.10 2.81 5.96
N GLY A 70 24.07 1.95 5.65
CA GLY A 70 24.95 1.30 6.61
C GLY A 70 24.66 -0.17 6.84
N ASP A 71 25.63 -0.86 7.45
CA ASP A 71 25.56 -2.30 7.72
C ASP A 71 24.49 -2.67 8.75
N TYR A 72 24.01 -3.90 8.66
CA TYR A 72 22.93 -4.51 9.44
C TYR A 72 21.64 -3.68 9.38
N ALA A 73 20.72 -3.90 10.32
CA ALA A 73 19.46 -3.16 10.41
C ALA A 73 19.63 -1.71 10.96
N LEU A 74 20.69 -1.00 10.57
CA LEU A 74 20.94 0.39 10.98
C LEU A 74 20.05 1.45 10.28
N PRO A 75 19.72 1.35 8.98
CA PRO A 75 19.00 2.43 8.31
C PRO A 75 17.51 2.40 8.65
N VAL A 76 17.11 3.20 9.64
CA VAL A 76 15.70 3.40 10.03
C VAL A 76 15.15 4.72 9.50
N ALA A 77 13.87 4.72 9.10
CA ALA A 77 13.17 5.94 8.72
C ALA A 77 12.81 6.76 9.98
N PRO A 78 12.85 8.10 9.95
CA PRO A 78 12.30 8.95 11.02
C PRO A 78 10.75 9.01 10.94
N ALA A 79 10.11 7.85 10.83
CA ALA A 79 8.69 7.69 10.61
C ALA A 79 8.01 7.01 11.80
N ASP A 80 7.09 7.76 12.40
CA ASP A 80 6.37 7.34 13.60
C ASP A 80 5.08 6.61 13.24
N TRP A 81 4.33 7.20 12.31
CA TRP A 81 3.07 6.68 11.80
C TRP A 81 3.34 5.59 10.76
N VAL A 82 3.43 4.35 11.23
CA VAL A 82 3.59 3.14 10.41
C VAL A 82 2.88 1.99 11.10
N GLY A 83 1.88 1.40 10.44
CA GLY A 83 1.01 0.38 11.01
C GLY A 83 -0.44 0.57 10.54
N GLY A 84 -1.40 0.08 11.31
CA GLY A 84 -2.79 0.10 10.90
C GLY A 84 -3.75 -0.52 11.90
N THR A 85 -4.99 -0.71 11.48
CA THR A 85 -6.06 -1.35 12.24
C THR A 85 -6.66 -2.51 11.43
N THR A 86 -7.19 -3.52 12.11
CA THR A 86 -7.85 -4.66 11.46
C THR A 86 -8.94 -5.24 12.35
N ASP A 87 -9.99 -5.82 11.74
CA ASP A 87 -10.97 -6.64 12.45
C ASP A 87 -10.68 -8.16 12.32
N GLY A 88 -9.54 -8.52 11.75
CA GLY A 88 -9.13 -9.89 11.44
C GLY A 88 -9.49 -10.37 10.02
N VAL A 89 -10.32 -9.62 9.29
CA VAL A 89 -10.73 -9.91 7.90
C VAL A 89 -10.29 -8.78 6.97
N PHE A 90 -10.60 -7.54 7.37
CA PHE A 90 -10.29 -6.31 6.65
C PHE A 90 -9.20 -5.54 7.39
N ALA A 91 -8.42 -4.76 6.67
CA ALA A 91 -7.38 -3.93 7.28
C ALA A 91 -7.25 -2.57 6.60
N ALA A 92 -6.95 -1.56 7.40
CA ALA A 92 -6.48 -0.26 6.95
C ALA A 92 -5.05 -0.10 7.46
N VAL A 93 -4.09 -0.02 6.55
CA VAL A 93 -2.66 0.04 6.85
C VAL A 93 -2.07 1.27 6.18
N GLY A 94 -1.04 1.87 6.77
CA GLY A 94 -0.33 2.95 6.13
C GLY A 94 1.11 3.13 6.59
N LEU A 95 1.87 3.80 5.74
CA LEU A 95 3.27 4.13 5.88
C LEU A 95 3.46 5.63 5.66
N HIS A 96 3.97 6.33 6.67
CA HIS A 96 4.63 7.61 6.45
C HIS A 96 6.00 7.34 5.84
N LEU A 97 6.07 7.39 4.52
CA LEU A 97 7.29 7.09 3.79
C LEU A 97 8.30 8.22 3.98
N HIS A 98 9.52 7.82 4.34
CA HIS A 98 10.75 8.58 4.11
C HIS A 98 11.67 7.70 3.26
N GLY A 99 12.19 8.20 2.14
CA GLY A 99 13.08 7.42 1.28
C GLY A 99 14.47 7.25 1.89
N LEU A 100 15.07 6.07 1.76
CA LEU A 100 16.45 5.81 2.16
C LEU A 100 17.41 6.77 1.45
N SER A 101 18.24 7.49 2.21
CA SER A 101 19.21 8.48 1.68
C SER A 101 18.61 9.45 0.64
N SER A 102 17.32 9.75 0.78
CA SER A 102 16.52 10.53 -0.16
C SER A 102 15.70 11.58 0.58
N SER A 103 15.42 12.70 -0.09
CA SER A 103 14.48 13.71 0.41
C SER A 103 13.01 13.33 0.18
N LEU A 104 12.73 12.18 -0.44
CA LEU A 104 11.40 11.69 -0.72
C LEU A 104 10.59 11.49 0.56
N THR A 105 9.40 12.08 0.62
CA THR A 105 8.36 11.75 1.59
C THR A 105 7.01 11.51 0.91
N ALA A 106 6.16 10.68 1.52
CA ALA A 106 4.78 10.45 1.08
C ALA A 106 3.90 9.85 2.19
N ARG A 107 2.58 9.95 2.03
CA ARG A 107 1.58 9.19 2.79
C ARG A 107 1.05 8.06 1.93
N LYS A 108 1.33 6.81 2.31
CA LYS A 108 0.88 5.62 1.60
C LYS A 108 -0.11 4.86 2.47
N SER A 109 -1.26 4.50 1.91
CA SER A 109 -2.27 3.67 2.58
C SER A 109 -2.69 2.50 1.71
N TRP A 110 -2.93 1.36 2.35
CA TRP A 110 -3.49 0.15 1.76
C TRP A 110 -4.74 -0.25 2.54
N PHE A 111 -5.85 -0.43 1.82
CA PHE A 111 -7.09 -0.94 2.37
C PHE A 111 -7.32 -2.33 1.80
N PHE A 112 -7.12 -3.34 2.65
CA PHE A 112 -7.27 -4.75 2.29
C PHE A 112 -8.74 -5.15 2.41
N ALA A 113 -9.33 -5.49 1.25
CA ALA A 113 -10.67 -6.04 1.09
C ALA A 113 -10.62 -7.54 0.78
N GLU A 114 -11.78 -8.18 0.57
CA GLU A 114 -11.87 -9.63 0.32
C GLU A 114 -11.14 -10.05 -0.96
N ASP A 115 -11.33 -9.29 -2.05
CA ASP A 115 -10.82 -9.57 -3.39
C ASP A 115 -9.96 -8.44 -3.98
N ALA A 116 -9.65 -7.41 -3.19
CA ALA A 116 -8.98 -6.20 -3.65
C ALA A 116 -8.06 -5.59 -2.60
N VAL A 117 -7.04 -4.86 -3.06
CA VAL A 117 -6.27 -3.92 -2.23
C VAL A 117 -6.39 -2.54 -2.86
N VAL A 118 -7.01 -1.61 -2.14
CA VAL A 118 -7.08 -0.20 -2.58
C VAL A 118 -5.84 0.53 -2.08
N CYS A 119 -5.07 1.08 -3.01
CA CYS A 119 -3.79 1.71 -2.73
C CYS A 119 -3.90 3.22 -2.96
N LEU A 120 -3.74 3.98 -1.88
CA LEU A 120 -3.75 5.45 -1.93
C LEU A 120 -2.36 6.01 -1.62
N GLY A 121 -1.99 7.06 -2.32
CA GLY A 121 -0.79 7.85 -2.10
C GLY A 121 -1.11 9.33 -2.15
N ALA A 122 -0.58 10.11 -1.21
CA ALA A 122 -0.71 11.55 -1.19
C ALA A 122 0.56 12.20 -0.63
N GLY A 123 0.76 13.48 -0.95
CA GLY A 123 1.90 14.21 -0.43
C GLY A 123 3.24 13.76 -1.02
N VAL A 124 3.25 13.15 -2.21
CA VAL A 124 4.48 12.68 -2.84
C VAL A 124 5.35 13.89 -3.16
N HIS A 125 6.44 14.03 -2.42
CA HIS A 125 7.34 15.17 -2.52
C HIS A 125 8.79 14.71 -2.46
N CYS A 126 9.63 15.23 -3.35
CA CYS A 126 11.05 14.92 -3.39
C CYS A 126 11.85 16.09 -3.97
N LYS A 127 13.05 16.30 -3.46
CA LYS A 127 14.02 17.33 -3.86
C LYS A 127 15.31 16.74 -4.42
N ASP A 128 15.33 15.45 -4.75
CA ASP A 128 16.52 14.76 -5.27
C ASP A 128 16.87 15.13 -6.72
N GLY A 129 16.03 15.93 -7.41
CA GLY A 129 16.20 16.28 -8.82
C GLY A 129 15.86 15.15 -9.79
N THR A 130 15.23 14.07 -9.29
CA THR A 130 14.79 12.91 -10.07
C THR A 130 13.28 12.86 -10.21
N THR A 131 12.78 12.10 -11.20
CA THR A 131 11.34 11.80 -11.29
C THR A 131 11.02 10.62 -10.39
N VAL A 132 10.31 10.88 -9.30
CA VAL A 132 9.85 9.84 -8.36
C VAL A 132 8.87 8.90 -9.05
N ARG A 133 8.95 7.61 -8.73
CA ARG A 133 8.06 6.58 -9.29
C ARG A 133 7.26 5.90 -8.20
N THR A 134 5.97 5.70 -8.43
CA THR A 134 5.17 4.75 -7.67
C THR A 134 4.90 3.53 -8.53
N VAL A 135 5.40 2.38 -8.11
CA VAL A 135 5.25 1.12 -8.84
C VAL A 135 3.89 0.52 -8.50
N VAL A 136 3.04 0.39 -9.52
CA VAL A 136 1.77 -0.33 -9.40
C VAL A 136 2.09 -1.82 -9.27
N ASP A 137 2.94 -2.34 -10.16
CA ASP A 137 3.46 -3.70 -10.07
C ASP A 137 4.74 -3.90 -10.88
N ASN A 138 5.51 -4.93 -10.54
CA ASN A 138 6.67 -5.40 -11.29
C ASN A 138 6.71 -6.93 -11.23
N ARG A 139 6.01 -7.57 -12.16
CA ARG A 139 5.81 -9.03 -12.17
C ARG A 139 6.88 -9.72 -13.00
N ASN A 140 7.63 -10.60 -12.36
CA ASN A 140 8.45 -11.62 -13.03
C ASN A 140 7.53 -12.60 -13.76
N LEU A 141 7.73 -12.75 -15.07
CA LEU A 141 6.98 -13.62 -15.96
C LEU A 141 7.71 -14.97 -16.21
N GLY A 142 8.86 -15.19 -15.57
CA GLY A 142 9.73 -16.33 -15.79
C GLY A 142 10.68 -16.16 -16.97
N GLU A 143 11.48 -17.19 -17.27
CA GLU A 143 12.45 -17.20 -18.38
C GLU A 143 11.78 -17.02 -19.75
N ARG A 144 10.61 -17.64 -19.93
CA ARG A 144 9.89 -17.70 -21.22
C ARG A 144 8.50 -17.10 -21.17
N GLY A 145 8.24 -16.25 -20.18
CA GLY A 145 6.95 -15.62 -19.96
C GLY A 145 6.41 -14.89 -21.19
N VAL A 146 5.15 -15.16 -21.52
CA VAL A 146 4.41 -14.51 -22.63
C VAL A 146 3.03 -14.04 -22.18
N ALA A 147 2.81 -13.91 -20.87
CA ALA A 147 1.54 -13.43 -20.31
C ALA A 147 1.13 -12.11 -20.98
N VAL A 148 -0.08 -12.05 -21.52
CA VAL A 148 -0.58 -10.87 -22.25
C VAL A 148 -1.02 -9.79 -21.26
N LEU A 149 -0.53 -8.56 -21.47
CA LEU A 149 -1.09 -7.37 -20.82
C LEU A 149 -2.26 -6.87 -21.68
N THR A 150 -3.44 -6.73 -21.08
CA THR A 150 -4.60 -6.09 -21.69
C THR A 150 -4.85 -4.78 -20.97
N VAL A 151 -5.09 -3.70 -21.71
CA VAL A 151 -5.42 -2.37 -21.16
C VAL A 151 -6.71 -1.92 -21.83
N ASP A 152 -7.75 -1.65 -21.03
CA ASP A 152 -9.07 -1.25 -21.52
C ASP A 152 -9.63 -2.13 -22.65
N GLY A 153 -9.41 -3.45 -22.54
CA GLY A 153 -9.85 -4.44 -23.52
C GLY A 153 -8.93 -4.61 -24.73
N VAL A 154 -7.86 -3.82 -24.85
CA VAL A 154 -6.88 -3.90 -25.94
C VAL A 154 -5.64 -4.64 -25.47
N ALA A 155 -5.33 -5.75 -26.14
CA ALA A 155 -4.09 -6.49 -25.94
C ALA A 155 -2.88 -5.64 -26.36
N GLN A 156 -1.91 -5.52 -25.47
CA GLN A 156 -0.66 -4.80 -25.72
C GLN A 156 0.38 -5.72 -26.39
N PRO A 157 1.37 -5.17 -27.10
CA PRO A 157 2.44 -5.96 -27.70
C PRO A 157 3.15 -6.88 -26.69
N ALA A 158 3.36 -8.13 -27.10
CA ALA A 158 4.01 -9.15 -26.26
C ALA A 158 5.54 -9.24 -26.46
N GLY A 159 6.09 -8.46 -27.39
CA GLY A 159 7.53 -8.45 -27.70
C GLY A 159 8.39 -7.86 -26.59
N PHE A 160 9.68 -8.20 -26.63
CA PHE A 160 10.70 -7.70 -25.71
C PHE A 160 11.83 -7.04 -26.53
N PRO A 161 12.22 -5.79 -26.27
CA PRO A 161 11.60 -4.86 -25.32
C PRO A 161 10.29 -4.26 -25.86
N TRP A 162 9.44 -3.80 -24.94
CA TRP A 162 8.31 -2.93 -25.26
C TRP A 162 8.09 -1.93 -24.13
N ALA A 163 7.69 -0.70 -24.47
CA ALA A 163 7.29 0.30 -23.49
C ALA A 163 6.16 1.16 -24.04
N ALA A 164 5.29 1.64 -23.15
CA ALA A 164 4.19 2.52 -23.51
C ALA A 164 3.87 3.51 -22.39
N SER A 165 3.27 4.63 -22.80
CA SER A 165 2.62 5.59 -21.92
C SER A 165 1.12 5.44 -22.12
N LEU A 166 0.44 4.84 -21.15
CA LEU A 166 -0.98 4.58 -21.19
C LEU A 166 -1.68 5.82 -20.61
N THR A 167 -2.31 6.61 -21.44
CA THR A 167 -3.01 7.83 -21.02
C THR A 167 -4.41 7.46 -20.51
N ASN A 168 -4.71 7.82 -19.25
CA ASN A 168 -6.00 7.62 -18.59
C ASN A 168 -6.57 6.20 -18.77
N PRO A 169 -5.78 5.12 -18.57
CA PRO A 169 -6.32 3.78 -18.63
C PRO A 169 -7.36 3.64 -17.51
N ARG A 170 -8.45 2.90 -17.74
CA ARG A 170 -9.40 2.58 -16.65
C ARG A 170 -8.98 1.33 -15.90
N TRP A 171 -8.47 0.34 -16.63
CA TRP A 171 -7.97 -0.90 -16.06
C TRP A 171 -6.91 -1.55 -16.93
N ALA A 172 -6.09 -2.37 -16.29
CA ALA A 172 -5.19 -3.31 -16.94
C ALA A 172 -5.36 -4.71 -16.34
N HIS A 173 -5.08 -5.74 -17.12
CA HIS A 173 -5.04 -7.13 -16.66
C HIS A 173 -3.84 -7.84 -17.25
N LEU A 174 -3.09 -8.54 -16.39
CA LEU A 174 -1.99 -9.40 -16.80
C LEU A 174 -2.45 -10.86 -16.73
N HIS A 175 -2.51 -11.52 -17.90
CA HIS A 175 -3.02 -12.89 -18.02
C HIS A 175 -2.33 -13.87 -17.06
N GLY A 176 -3.12 -14.68 -16.35
CA GLY A 176 -2.65 -15.65 -15.37
C GLY A 176 -2.15 -15.04 -14.05
N HIS A 177 -2.26 -13.71 -13.87
CA HIS A 177 -1.77 -13.02 -12.69
C HIS A 177 -2.89 -12.27 -11.96
N GLY A 178 -3.39 -11.17 -12.52
CA GLY A 178 -4.34 -10.30 -11.83
C GLY A 178 -4.67 -9.01 -12.56
N GLY A 179 -5.61 -8.26 -11.99
CA GLY A 179 -6.11 -7.00 -12.50
C GLY A 179 -5.62 -5.78 -11.73
N TYR A 180 -5.64 -4.64 -12.40
CA TYR A 180 -5.33 -3.33 -11.84
C TYR A 180 -6.39 -2.34 -12.30
N LEU A 181 -6.96 -1.55 -11.39
CA LEU A 181 -7.88 -0.47 -11.73
C LEU A 181 -7.20 0.87 -11.49
N PHE A 182 -7.48 1.83 -12.37
CA PHE A 182 -6.92 3.17 -12.37
C PHE A 182 -8.06 4.18 -12.35
N PRO A 183 -8.50 4.60 -11.16
CA PRO A 183 -9.67 5.46 -11.03
C PRO A 183 -9.43 6.95 -11.36
N ASP A 184 -8.17 7.36 -11.52
CA ASP A 184 -7.78 8.74 -11.82
C ASP A 184 -7.40 8.89 -13.29
N ASP A 185 -7.64 10.07 -13.85
CA ASP A 185 -7.12 10.48 -15.16
C ASP A 185 -5.61 10.77 -15.06
N LYS A 186 -4.81 9.71 -14.93
CA LYS A 186 -3.35 9.75 -14.86
C LYS A 186 -2.73 8.86 -15.93
N THR A 187 -1.51 9.21 -16.32
CA THR A 187 -0.70 8.36 -17.20
C THR A 187 -0.07 7.23 -16.38
N VAL A 188 -0.25 5.99 -16.85
CA VAL A 188 0.47 4.82 -16.34
C VAL A 188 1.55 4.43 -17.35
N ARG A 189 2.79 4.31 -16.89
CA ARG A 189 3.87 3.75 -17.70
C ARG A 189 3.80 2.23 -17.66
N ALA A 190 4.05 1.60 -18.80
CA ALA A 190 4.16 0.15 -18.92
C ALA A 190 5.46 -0.22 -19.63
N GLN A 191 6.13 -1.27 -19.15
CA GLN A 191 7.35 -1.78 -19.74
C GLN A 191 7.41 -3.30 -19.70
N ARG A 192 7.96 -3.88 -20.78
CA ARG A 192 8.39 -5.26 -20.91
C ARG A 192 9.85 -5.32 -21.28
N GLU A 193 10.61 -6.09 -20.54
CA GLU A 193 12.01 -6.32 -20.82
C GLU A 193 12.50 -7.66 -20.26
N GLU A 194 13.62 -8.12 -20.82
CA GLU A 194 14.42 -9.22 -20.27
C GLU A 194 15.50 -8.62 -19.39
N ARG A 195 15.58 -9.08 -18.14
CA ARG A 195 16.61 -8.67 -17.19
C ARG A 195 17.49 -9.85 -16.87
N THR A 196 18.80 -9.66 -16.99
CA THR A 196 19.82 -10.66 -16.65
C THR A 196 20.61 -10.19 -15.46
N GLY A 197 20.80 -11.06 -14.48
CA GLY A 197 21.62 -10.81 -13.30
C GLY A 197 22.08 -12.11 -12.67
N ARG A 198 22.87 -11.99 -11.60
CA ARG A 198 23.45 -13.12 -10.88
C ARG A 198 23.16 -13.00 -9.40
N TRP A 199 23.06 -14.12 -8.71
CA TRP A 199 23.02 -14.11 -7.24
C TRP A 199 24.26 -13.42 -6.65
N ARG A 200 25.41 -13.55 -7.34
CA ARG A 200 26.65 -12.83 -6.98
C ARG A 200 26.51 -11.30 -6.97
N ASP A 201 25.59 -10.75 -7.76
CA ASP A 201 25.38 -9.29 -7.85
C ASP A 201 24.63 -8.73 -6.63
N ILE A 202 24.05 -9.59 -5.77
CA ILE A 202 23.33 -9.20 -4.55
C ILE A 202 23.82 -9.93 -3.28
N ASN A 203 24.72 -10.91 -3.43
CA ASN A 203 25.29 -11.68 -2.33
C ASN A 203 26.69 -12.19 -2.72
N VAL A 204 27.73 -11.90 -1.92
CA VAL A 204 29.13 -12.28 -2.19
C VAL A 204 29.32 -13.78 -2.34
N ASN A 205 28.50 -14.60 -1.67
CA ASN A 205 28.55 -16.05 -1.75
C ASN A 205 27.55 -16.62 -2.77
N GLY A 206 26.83 -15.76 -3.48
CA GLY A 206 25.89 -16.14 -4.53
C GLY A 206 26.57 -16.70 -5.77
N SER A 207 25.82 -17.54 -6.50
CA SER A 207 26.26 -18.09 -7.80
C SER A 207 26.60 -16.98 -8.81
N THR A 208 27.66 -17.19 -9.58
CA THR A 208 28.09 -16.35 -10.70
C THR A 208 27.35 -16.68 -12.00
N GLU A 209 26.54 -17.73 -12.02
CA GLU A 209 25.79 -18.12 -13.21
C GLU A 209 24.71 -17.07 -13.54
N PRO A 210 24.65 -16.58 -14.79
CA PRO A 210 23.63 -15.62 -15.18
C PRO A 210 22.24 -16.26 -15.20
N VAL A 211 21.27 -15.53 -14.68
CA VAL A 211 19.85 -15.86 -14.73
C VAL A 211 19.14 -14.73 -15.47
N THR A 212 18.30 -15.09 -16.45
CA THR A 212 17.50 -14.12 -17.22
C THR A 212 16.02 -14.33 -16.96
N ARG A 213 15.30 -13.26 -16.64
CA ARG A 213 13.85 -13.29 -16.43
C ARG A 213 13.17 -12.15 -17.18
N ARG A 214 11.95 -12.41 -17.64
CA ARG A 214 11.09 -11.42 -18.30
C ARG A 214 10.25 -10.72 -17.25
N TYR A 215 10.02 -9.43 -17.44
CA TYR A 215 9.19 -8.64 -16.53
C TYR A 215 8.10 -7.87 -17.25
N GLN A 216 6.96 -7.70 -16.58
CA GLN A 216 5.97 -6.66 -16.87
C GLN A 216 5.96 -5.68 -15.70
N THR A 217 6.29 -4.43 -15.97
CA THR A 217 6.29 -3.35 -14.97
C THR A 217 5.23 -2.32 -15.31
N LEU A 218 4.50 -1.83 -14.30
CA LEU A 218 3.51 -0.75 -14.36
C LEU A 218 3.82 0.28 -13.27
N TRP A 219 3.87 1.57 -13.60
CA TRP A 219 4.15 2.61 -12.59
C TRP A 219 3.59 3.98 -12.97
N PHE A 220 3.47 4.86 -11.97
CA PHE A 220 3.22 6.29 -12.13
C PHE A 220 4.53 7.06 -12.01
N ASP A 221 4.75 8.04 -12.88
CA ASP A 221 5.78 9.07 -12.70
C ASP A 221 5.17 10.28 -11.99
N HIS A 222 5.80 10.76 -10.91
CA HIS A 222 5.33 11.90 -10.11
C HIS A 222 6.01 13.23 -10.48
N GLY A 223 6.72 13.27 -11.61
CA GLY A 223 7.54 14.42 -12.01
C GLY A 223 8.63 14.76 -10.98
N ALA A 224 9.39 15.83 -11.26
CA ALA A 224 10.32 16.44 -10.31
C ALA A 224 9.62 17.68 -9.70
N THR A 225 8.60 17.50 -8.87
CA THR A 225 7.69 18.63 -8.57
C THR A 225 7.86 19.20 -7.16
N GLN A 226 7.99 20.54 -7.14
CA GLN A 226 7.75 21.38 -5.97
C GLN A 226 6.30 21.26 -5.44
N ALA A 227 5.35 20.84 -6.30
CA ALA A 227 3.98 20.50 -5.93
C ALA A 227 3.86 19.03 -5.49
N LYS A 228 3.11 18.78 -4.42
CA LYS A 228 2.94 17.45 -3.83
C LYS A 228 1.90 16.65 -4.63
N ASP A 229 2.30 15.57 -5.28
CA ASP A 229 1.39 14.73 -6.09
C ASP A 229 0.70 13.64 -5.25
N ALA A 230 -0.30 13.00 -5.84
CA ALA A 230 -1.07 11.89 -5.29
C ALA A 230 -1.24 10.78 -6.34
N TYR A 231 -1.56 9.57 -5.88
CA TYR A 231 -1.98 8.46 -6.76
C TYR A 231 -3.08 7.63 -6.10
N ARG A 232 -3.81 6.91 -6.95
CA ARG A 232 -4.79 5.91 -6.57
C ARG A 232 -4.77 4.77 -7.58
N TYR A 233 -4.74 3.54 -7.08
CA TYR A 233 -5.00 2.35 -7.88
C TYR A 233 -5.63 1.25 -7.02
N VAL A 234 -6.22 0.25 -7.68
CA VAL A 234 -6.73 -0.95 -7.01
C VAL A 234 -6.02 -2.15 -7.59
N LEU A 235 -5.45 -2.99 -6.74
CA LEU A 235 -4.95 -4.32 -7.11
C LEU A 235 -6.08 -5.34 -6.93
N LEU A 236 -6.27 -6.20 -7.93
CA LEU A 236 -7.20 -7.34 -7.91
C LEU A 236 -6.40 -8.64 -8.11
N PRO A 237 -5.78 -9.19 -7.05
CA PRO A 237 -4.93 -10.38 -7.16
C PRO A 237 -5.73 -11.58 -7.68
N GLY A 238 -5.25 -12.26 -8.73
CA GLY A 238 -5.89 -13.47 -9.25
C GLY A 238 -7.20 -13.24 -10.02
N ALA A 239 -7.66 -12.00 -10.19
CA ALA A 239 -8.86 -11.71 -10.97
C ALA A 239 -8.65 -12.02 -12.46
N THR A 240 -9.68 -12.54 -13.12
CA THR A 240 -9.69 -12.73 -14.58
C THR A 240 -9.83 -11.40 -15.32
N ALA A 241 -9.64 -11.39 -16.64
CA ALA A 241 -9.86 -10.21 -17.47
C ALA A 241 -11.32 -9.73 -17.37
N GLU A 242 -12.27 -10.67 -17.37
CA GLU A 242 -13.70 -10.40 -17.26
C GLU A 242 -14.05 -9.79 -15.91
N ARG A 243 -13.52 -10.35 -14.81
CA ARG A 243 -13.74 -9.82 -13.45
C ARG A 243 -13.10 -8.44 -13.30
N THR A 244 -11.90 -8.24 -13.85
CA THR A 244 -11.20 -6.95 -13.84
C THR A 244 -12.02 -5.88 -14.56
N ARG A 245 -12.50 -6.19 -15.78
CA ARG A 245 -13.34 -5.31 -16.57
C ARG A 245 -14.66 -4.98 -15.86
N ALA A 246 -15.32 -5.96 -15.25
CA ALA A 246 -16.55 -5.75 -14.49
C ALA A 246 -16.31 -4.82 -13.29
N ARG A 247 -15.27 -5.09 -12.48
CA ARG A 247 -14.91 -4.25 -11.32
C ARG A 247 -14.51 -2.82 -11.72
N ALA A 248 -13.95 -2.64 -12.91
CA ALA A 248 -13.67 -1.33 -13.48
C ALA A 248 -14.94 -0.58 -13.93
N ALA A 249 -15.94 -1.31 -14.45
CA ALA A 249 -17.22 -0.76 -14.89
C ALA A 249 -18.05 -0.26 -13.70
N ASP A 250 -18.10 -1.05 -12.64
CA ASP A 250 -18.96 -0.82 -11.47
C ASP A 250 -18.19 -0.12 -10.33
N LEU A 251 -17.04 0.48 -10.62
CA LEU A 251 -16.11 0.99 -9.61
C LEU A 251 -16.75 1.94 -8.59
N ALA A 252 -17.62 2.84 -9.07
CA ALA A 252 -18.30 3.82 -8.23
C ALA A 252 -19.34 3.20 -7.29
N ASP A 253 -19.83 1.99 -7.59
CA ASP A 253 -20.85 1.30 -6.80
C ASP A 253 -20.24 0.60 -5.59
N TRP A 254 -19.02 0.06 -5.74
CA TRP A 254 -18.36 -0.72 -4.69
C TRP A 254 -17.23 0.02 -3.96
N LEU A 255 -16.68 1.09 -4.52
CA LEU A 255 -15.60 1.88 -3.92
C LEU A 255 -15.87 3.39 -3.98
N THR A 256 -15.95 4.01 -2.81
CA THR A 256 -15.85 5.47 -2.66
C THR A 256 -14.53 5.82 -1.99
N VAL A 257 -13.72 6.68 -2.61
CA VAL A 257 -12.59 7.31 -1.91
C VAL A 257 -13.11 8.54 -1.18
N LEU A 258 -13.00 8.51 0.14
CA LEU A 258 -13.52 9.56 1.02
C LEU A 258 -12.56 10.75 1.10
N ASP A 259 -11.26 10.47 1.14
CA ASP A 259 -10.19 11.46 1.14
C ASP A 259 -8.89 10.80 0.67
N ASN A 260 -8.01 11.59 0.06
CA ASN A 260 -6.64 11.20 -0.28
C ASN A 260 -5.69 12.41 -0.19
N THR A 261 -5.45 12.86 1.03
CA THR A 261 -4.60 14.01 1.37
C THR A 261 -3.47 13.59 2.31
N GLU A 262 -2.56 14.53 2.62
CA GLU A 262 -1.49 14.29 3.60
C GLU A 262 -2.02 14.17 5.04
N GLN A 263 -3.23 14.66 5.30
CA GLN A 263 -3.87 14.66 6.61
C GLN A 263 -4.75 13.41 6.80
N VAL A 264 -5.45 12.98 5.75
CA VAL A 264 -6.41 11.87 5.82
C VAL A 264 -6.41 11.07 4.52
N GLN A 265 -6.40 9.74 4.63
CA GLN A 265 -6.66 8.83 3.52
C GLN A 265 -7.75 7.85 3.94
N GLY A 266 -8.81 7.73 3.15
CA GLY A 266 -9.95 6.89 3.54
C GLY A 266 -10.79 6.39 2.39
N VAL A 267 -11.41 5.23 2.59
CA VAL A 267 -12.30 4.57 1.63
C VAL A 267 -13.58 4.08 2.32
N ALA A 268 -14.65 4.03 1.54
CA ALA A 268 -15.83 3.25 1.86
C ALA A 268 -16.04 2.17 0.81
N LEU A 269 -16.43 0.99 1.27
CA LEU A 269 -16.77 -0.19 0.49
C LEU A 269 -18.23 -0.56 0.84
N PRO A 270 -19.23 0.10 0.21
CA PRO A 270 -20.62 0.01 0.65
C PRO A 270 -21.21 -1.39 0.57
N GLU A 271 -20.86 -2.16 -0.46
CA GLU A 271 -21.34 -3.53 -0.69
C GLU A 271 -21.05 -4.47 0.49
N ILE A 272 -19.97 -4.23 1.22
CA ILE A 272 -19.53 -5.03 2.37
C ILE A 272 -19.60 -4.25 3.69
N GLY A 273 -20.21 -3.05 3.68
CA GLY A 273 -20.44 -2.24 4.87
C GLY A 273 -19.17 -1.75 5.58
N VAL A 274 -18.04 -1.63 4.87
CA VAL A 274 -16.76 -1.21 5.45
C VAL A 274 -16.47 0.26 5.16
N THR A 275 -16.04 0.98 6.18
CA THR A 275 -15.41 2.30 6.06
C THR A 275 -14.08 2.27 6.80
N ALA A 276 -13.01 2.67 6.14
CA ALA A 276 -11.66 2.58 6.67
C ALA A 276 -10.90 3.89 6.40
N VAL A 277 -10.25 4.43 7.42
CA VAL A 277 -9.59 5.75 7.36
C VAL A 277 -8.30 5.73 8.16
N ASN A 278 -7.23 6.21 7.54
CA ASN A 278 -5.98 6.57 8.17
C ASN A 278 -5.93 8.09 8.36
N PHE A 279 -5.95 8.52 9.62
CA PHE A 279 -5.74 9.90 10.03
C PHE A 279 -4.26 10.09 10.35
N TRP A 280 -3.55 10.82 9.49
CA TRP A 280 -2.13 11.14 9.67
C TRP A 280 -1.92 12.22 10.74
N THR A 281 -2.91 13.09 10.88
CA THR A 281 -3.06 14.09 11.94
C THR A 281 -4.51 14.09 12.44
N ALA A 282 -4.82 14.88 13.47
CA ALA A 282 -6.21 15.20 13.77
C ALA A 282 -6.93 15.71 12.51
N GLY A 283 -8.16 15.29 12.28
CA GLY A 283 -8.88 15.59 11.05
C GLY A 283 -10.25 14.93 10.94
N ALA A 284 -10.90 15.16 9.82
CA ALA A 284 -12.24 14.63 9.52
C ALA A 284 -12.35 14.23 8.06
N THR A 285 -13.01 13.11 7.80
CA THR A 285 -13.54 12.74 6.48
C THR A 285 -14.85 12.01 6.72
N ALA A 286 -15.95 12.42 6.09
CA ALA A 286 -17.25 11.85 6.41
C ALA A 286 -17.25 10.33 6.17
N PRO A 287 -17.76 9.50 7.11
CA PRO A 287 -18.49 9.86 8.34
C PRO A 287 -17.62 9.94 9.62
N LEU A 288 -16.29 9.88 9.53
CA LEU A 288 -15.38 9.76 10.66
C LEU A 288 -14.63 11.08 11.00
N THR A 289 -14.29 11.25 12.26
CA THR A 289 -13.44 12.34 12.76
C THR A 289 -12.56 11.82 13.88
N ALA A 290 -11.32 12.29 13.94
CA ALA A 290 -10.35 11.92 14.97
C ALA A 290 -9.59 13.15 15.49
N THR A 291 -9.33 13.21 16.79
CA THR A 291 -8.60 14.32 17.44
C THR A 291 -7.09 14.12 17.50
N ALA A 292 -6.59 12.95 17.08
CA ALA A 292 -5.16 12.60 17.05
C ALA A 292 -4.90 11.61 15.90
N PRO A 293 -3.63 11.38 15.51
CA PRO A 293 -3.30 10.40 14.49
C PRO A 293 -3.76 8.99 14.88
N CYS A 294 -4.50 8.31 14.01
CA CYS A 294 -5.00 6.96 14.23
C CYS A 294 -5.39 6.27 12.93
N SER A 295 -5.59 4.96 12.99
CA SER A 295 -6.23 4.18 11.94
C SER A 295 -7.57 3.66 12.45
N VAL A 296 -8.63 3.86 11.67
CA VAL A 296 -10.01 3.53 12.05
C VAL A 296 -10.63 2.66 10.97
N LEU A 297 -11.29 1.58 11.37
CA LEU A 297 -12.10 0.72 10.50
C LEU A 297 -13.44 0.47 11.17
N ALA A 298 -14.51 0.87 10.51
CA ALA A 298 -15.88 0.57 10.89
C ALA A 298 -16.45 -0.47 9.93
N ARG A 299 -16.97 -1.59 10.46
CA ARG A 299 -17.67 -2.60 9.68
C ARG A 299 -19.08 -2.79 10.20
N ILE A 300 -20.06 -2.57 9.34
CA ILE A 300 -21.47 -2.83 9.61
C ILE A 300 -21.76 -4.28 9.26
N CYS A 301 -22.38 -5.00 10.19
CA CYS A 301 -22.81 -6.38 10.03
C CYS A 301 -24.29 -6.43 9.61
N SER A 302 -24.69 -7.52 8.94
CA SER A 302 -26.07 -7.74 8.50
C SER A 302 -27.05 -7.99 9.65
N ASP A 303 -26.56 -8.29 10.86
CA ASP A 303 -27.35 -8.51 12.07
C ASP A 303 -27.72 -7.23 12.84
N GLY A 304 -27.46 -6.06 12.25
CA GLY A 304 -27.72 -4.76 12.88
C GLY A 304 -26.66 -4.34 13.90
N THR A 305 -25.52 -5.05 13.97
CA THR A 305 -24.37 -4.63 14.77
C THR A 305 -23.28 -3.97 13.92
N ALA A 306 -22.31 -3.32 14.56
CA ALA A 306 -21.10 -2.88 13.91
C ALA A 306 -19.87 -3.06 14.81
N ALA A 307 -18.72 -3.30 14.19
CA ALA A 307 -17.42 -3.23 14.82
C ALA A 307 -16.73 -1.90 14.47
N LEU A 308 -16.16 -1.23 15.47
CA LEU A 308 -15.29 -0.07 15.30
C LEU A 308 -13.91 -0.43 15.84
N CYS A 309 -12.96 -0.64 14.92
CA CYS A 309 -11.57 -0.96 15.18
C CYS A 309 -10.72 0.31 15.12
N VAL A 310 -10.02 0.65 16.20
CA VAL A 310 -9.18 1.84 16.29
C VAL A 310 -7.77 1.45 16.74
N ALA A 311 -6.75 1.91 16.04
CA ALA A 311 -5.36 1.75 16.44
C ALA A 311 -4.64 3.09 16.39
N ALA A 312 -3.57 3.24 17.18
CA ALA A 312 -2.67 4.40 17.16
C ALA A 312 -1.28 3.99 16.64
N PRO A 313 -1.03 4.02 15.32
CA PRO A 313 0.23 3.52 14.74
C PRO A 313 1.50 4.25 15.21
N THR A 314 1.38 5.49 15.68
CA THR A 314 2.50 6.28 16.23
C THR A 314 3.01 5.75 17.57
N ARG A 315 2.17 4.99 18.31
CA ARG A 315 2.45 4.38 19.62
C ARG A 315 2.76 5.36 20.76
N ASP A 316 2.34 6.61 20.64
CA ASP A 316 2.58 7.67 21.61
C ASP A 316 1.31 8.49 21.96
N VAL A 317 0.17 8.16 21.36
CA VAL A 317 -1.12 8.84 21.58
C VAL A 317 -1.60 8.62 23.01
N ARG A 318 -1.74 9.71 23.77
CA ARG A 318 -2.16 9.70 25.18
C ARG A 318 -3.65 9.90 25.40
N SER A 319 -4.33 10.46 24.40
CA SER A 319 -5.78 10.61 24.36
C SER A 319 -6.23 10.69 22.92
N LEU A 320 -7.40 10.12 22.63
CA LEU A 320 -7.98 10.12 21.30
C LEU A 320 -9.50 10.11 21.41
N THR A 321 -10.16 11.00 20.70
CA THR A 321 -11.61 10.93 20.49
C THR A 321 -11.84 10.58 19.03
N VAL A 322 -12.56 9.48 18.79
CA VAL A 322 -13.08 9.12 17.47
C VAL A 322 -14.58 9.37 17.46
N THR A 323 -15.06 10.10 16.47
CA THR A 323 -16.49 10.30 16.23
C THR A 323 -16.89 9.64 14.92
N TRP A 324 -17.91 8.79 14.98
CA TRP A 324 -18.56 8.18 13.84
C TRP A 324 -19.97 8.77 13.71
N ARG A 325 -20.19 9.54 12.62
CA ARG A 325 -21.47 10.18 12.30
C ARG A 325 -22.47 9.16 11.77
N ARG A 326 -22.88 8.25 12.65
CA ARG A 326 -23.86 7.21 12.39
C ARG A 326 -24.69 6.98 13.65
N PRO A 327 -26.02 6.81 13.51
CA PRO A 327 -26.85 6.40 14.62
C PRO A 327 -26.34 5.10 15.24
N VAL A 328 -26.22 5.12 16.57
CA VAL A 328 -25.82 3.97 17.38
C VAL A 328 -26.75 3.94 18.59
N ALA A 329 -27.46 2.83 18.75
CA ALA A 329 -28.39 2.62 19.86
C ALA A 329 -27.65 2.33 21.18
N ALA A 330 -26.66 1.44 21.15
CA ALA A 330 -25.96 1.00 22.35
C ALA A 330 -24.54 0.48 22.06
N VAL A 331 -23.64 0.62 23.05
CA VAL A 331 -22.35 -0.07 23.05
C VAL A 331 -22.54 -1.46 23.65
N LEU A 332 -22.13 -2.50 22.91
CA LEU A 332 -22.25 -3.90 23.32
C LEU A 332 -20.99 -4.39 24.03
N SER A 333 -19.81 -3.96 23.56
CA SER A 333 -18.53 -4.23 24.21
C SER A 333 -17.52 -3.15 23.87
N ALA A 334 -16.62 -2.84 24.81
CA ALA A 334 -15.51 -1.92 24.60
C ALA A 334 -14.25 -2.44 25.32
N PRO A 335 -13.04 -2.15 24.80
CA PRO A 335 -11.80 -2.52 25.45
C PRO A 335 -11.53 -1.60 26.66
N PRO A 336 -10.66 -2.02 27.61
CA PRO A 336 -10.34 -1.23 28.81
C PRO A 336 -9.72 0.15 28.52
N THR A 337 -9.23 0.37 27.30
CA THR A 337 -8.65 1.65 26.84
C THR A 337 -9.72 2.72 26.57
N VAL A 338 -11.00 2.34 26.47
CA VAL A 338 -12.12 3.28 26.31
C VAL A 338 -12.52 3.84 27.66
N VAL A 339 -12.49 5.16 27.80
CA VAL A 339 -12.81 5.87 29.05
C VAL A 339 -14.22 6.46 29.05
N ALA A 340 -14.77 6.78 27.87
CA ALA A 340 -16.15 7.24 27.74
C ALA A 340 -16.72 6.96 26.35
N THR A 341 -18.04 6.77 26.28
CA THR A 341 -18.78 6.66 25.03
C THR A 341 -20.06 7.48 25.08
N ARG A 342 -20.42 8.13 23.98
CA ARG A 342 -21.71 8.82 23.80
C ARG A 342 -22.38 8.25 22.55
N THR A 343 -23.60 7.75 22.69
CA THR A 343 -24.42 7.16 21.62
C THR A 343 -25.59 8.07 21.27
N GLY A 344 -26.40 7.72 20.25
CA GLY A 344 -27.48 8.55 19.73
C GLY A 344 -27.38 8.71 18.22
N GLN A 345 -27.43 9.95 17.72
CA GLN A 345 -27.31 10.26 16.28
C GLN A 345 -25.88 10.08 15.74
N SER A 346 -24.89 10.09 16.63
CA SER A 346 -23.49 9.77 16.34
C SER A 346 -22.92 8.99 17.52
N LEU A 347 -21.90 8.17 17.23
CA LEU A 347 -21.07 7.54 18.25
C LEU A 347 -19.82 8.38 18.46
N SER A 348 -19.55 8.79 19.69
CA SER A 348 -18.29 9.38 20.11
C SER A 348 -17.62 8.46 21.12
N VAL A 349 -16.36 8.09 20.87
CA VAL A 349 -15.56 7.20 21.71
C VAL A 349 -14.31 7.93 22.15
N ASP A 350 -14.17 8.10 23.46
CA ASP A 350 -12.98 8.68 24.09
C ASP A 350 -12.09 7.54 24.58
N PHE A 351 -10.87 7.49 24.07
CA PHE A 351 -9.80 6.58 24.48
C PHE A 351 -8.84 7.31 25.42
N GLY A 352 -8.40 6.61 26.46
CA GLY A 352 -7.32 7.04 27.33
C GLY A 352 -5.94 6.87 26.67
N ASP A 353 -4.92 6.57 27.49
CA ASP A 353 -3.56 6.38 27.00
C ASP A 353 -3.44 5.12 26.13
N LEU A 354 -3.10 5.29 24.85
CA LEU A 354 -2.92 4.22 23.89
C LEU A 354 -1.45 3.84 23.67
N SER A 355 -0.49 4.54 24.28
CA SER A 355 0.94 4.25 24.11
C SER A 355 1.31 2.83 24.55
N GLY A 356 0.67 2.32 25.61
CA GLY A 356 0.85 0.96 26.11
C GLY A 356 0.30 -0.14 25.20
N THR A 357 -0.49 0.20 24.17
CA THR A 357 -1.06 -0.78 23.23
C THR A 357 -0.05 -1.26 22.20
N ALA A 358 1.10 -0.59 22.07
CA ALA A 358 2.10 -0.85 21.02
C ALA A 358 1.51 -0.87 19.60
N GLY A 359 0.43 -0.12 19.35
CA GLY A 359 -0.26 -0.07 18.06
C GLY A 359 -1.28 -1.19 17.84
N ALA A 360 -1.62 -1.97 18.87
CA ALA A 360 -2.65 -3.00 18.79
C ALA A 360 -4.04 -2.37 18.59
N THR A 361 -4.86 -3.04 17.77
CA THR A 361 -6.23 -2.61 17.50
C THR A 361 -7.12 -2.73 18.74
N GLN A 362 -7.85 -1.66 19.03
CA GLN A 362 -8.89 -1.56 20.05
C GLN A 362 -10.24 -1.76 19.36
N VAL A 363 -11.02 -2.76 19.77
CA VAL A 363 -12.26 -3.14 19.08
C VAL A 363 -13.47 -2.85 19.96
N LEU A 364 -14.32 -1.92 19.51
CA LEU A 364 -15.66 -1.74 20.06
C LEU A 364 -16.69 -2.48 19.22
N ARG A 365 -17.71 -3.03 19.87
CA ARG A 365 -18.91 -3.53 19.19
C ARG A 365 -20.12 -2.73 19.64
N VAL A 366 -20.96 -2.38 18.69
CA VAL A 366 -22.14 -1.54 18.93
C VAL A 366 -23.37 -2.11 18.23
N ARG A 367 -24.55 -1.76 18.72
CA ARG A 367 -25.83 -1.95 18.06
C ARG A 367 -26.22 -0.67 17.35
N LEU A 368 -26.54 -0.78 16.07
CA LEU A 368 -26.97 0.34 15.23
C LEU A 368 -28.42 0.75 15.51
#